data_AF-A0AAW2YQY0-F1
#
_entry.id   AF-A0AAW2YQY0-F1
#
_cell.length_a   1.000
_cell.length_b   1.000
_cell.length_c   1.000
_cell.angle_alpha   90.00
_cell.angle_beta   90.00
_cell.angle_gamma   90.00
#
_symmetry.space_group_name_H-M   'P 1'
#
loop_
_entity.id
_entity.type
_entity.pdbx_description
1 polymer ?
#
loop_
_entity_poly.entity_id
_entity_poly.type
_entity_poly.pdbx_seq_one_letter_code
_entity_poly.pdbx_strand_id
1 'polypeptide(L)'
;MRLSGADLMAYDYTRVGLYDVLTNNDQSYVKNLFQTLNSNSSFIKVHNLYGFMRSTRDTEFIQKTLDLSNYTDDSRVYEKLAADILEQIYQTYVSNTDDKKNLSTFTLSFVSVMLVVFVAVGIALTYAMSLAITGPWRRLNWLQENSIRKFVPQGFLNLIKCKKLSDVHLGMNNNCNITMLRLEISNYEEWTNNFSSTQGLNLLNKLFNQVCPQVRSCRGFVDRYNHDGFTAIFKKNRQAIQASQKINRMLNRIRNEDPDYQNMKTGIAIHASRVLVGTVGEEERMDGAILSDQTSLNHDLLRINDKLGASIVLSGNVSGTVNLRSLGSSSDRHKKTVDIYEMYDVEEQNKKKTSKLFNDATRAFSERRYYKASQALHVVLELDPSDQVCSNMLKLCNKIVDQCEAQISKMDPIDIVNNVRLRSLLEKQCTKEYSSENFELFKAVESYKKIDDISERKKAALRIYNDFCDINGSKAVNLQEKMCESIRDKLTDESNFTAKNLLDGLMKAALINMSDTVRRLMDAQEFKEACSQIFTEGVDPLL
;
A
#
# COMPACT_ATOMS: atom_id res chain seq x y z
N MET A 1 -85.54 -26.51 -20.43
CA MET A 1 -86.24 -25.33 -19.89
C MET A 1 -86.96 -25.78 -18.62
N ARG A 2 -86.51 -25.34 -17.45
CA ARG A 2 -87.26 -25.48 -16.19
C ARG A 2 -87.84 -24.09 -15.90
N LEU A 3 -89.16 -23.95 -15.96
CA LEU A 3 -89.85 -22.74 -15.52
C LEU A 3 -89.64 -22.58 -14.01
N SER A 4 -89.54 -21.34 -13.54
CA SER A 4 -89.30 -21.06 -12.13
C SER A 4 -90.56 -21.34 -11.30
N GLY A 5 -90.43 -21.67 -10.00
CA GLY A 5 -91.56 -22.01 -9.14
C GLY A 5 -92.61 -20.89 -8.98
N ALA A 6 -92.24 -19.63 -9.26
CA ALA A 6 -93.16 -18.50 -9.27
C ALA A 6 -94.09 -18.52 -10.50
N ASP A 7 -93.62 -19.04 -11.63
CA ASP A 7 -94.39 -19.10 -12.88
C ASP A 7 -95.45 -20.22 -12.83
N LEU A 8 -95.19 -21.30 -12.09
CA LEU A 8 -96.17 -22.37 -11.85
C LEU A 8 -97.30 -21.93 -10.92
N MET A 9 -96.98 -21.14 -9.88
CA MET A 9 -97.99 -20.59 -8.94
C MET A 9 -98.95 -19.61 -9.62
N ALA A 10 -98.45 -18.80 -10.57
CA ALA A 10 -99.29 -17.90 -11.35
C ALA A 10 -100.24 -18.65 -12.29
N TYR A 11 -99.81 -19.80 -12.84
CA TYR A 11 -100.58 -20.61 -13.77
C TYR A 11 -101.85 -21.21 -13.12
N ASP A 12 -101.74 -21.71 -11.88
CA ASP A 12 -102.87 -22.33 -11.16
C ASP A 12 -103.91 -21.31 -10.69
N TYR A 13 -103.52 -20.09 -10.30
CA TYR A 13 -104.47 -19.04 -9.91
C TYR A 13 -105.35 -18.56 -11.07
N THR A 14 -104.82 -18.50 -12.29
CA THR A 14 -105.59 -18.11 -13.49
C THR A 14 -106.59 -19.17 -13.95
N ARG A 15 -106.32 -20.45 -13.69
CA ARG A 15 -107.22 -21.55 -14.12
C ARG A 15 -108.52 -21.58 -13.32
N VAL A 16 -108.47 -21.21 -12.03
CA VAL A 16 -109.66 -21.11 -11.16
C VAL A 16 -110.54 -19.93 -11.58
N GLY A 17 -109.95 -18.78 -11.92
CA GLY A 17 -110.68 -17.59 -12.37
C GLY A 17 -111.38 -17.76 -13.74
N LEU A 18 -110.84 -18.56 -14.66
CA LEU A 18 -111.46 -18.78 -15.98
C LEU A 18 -112.74 -19.63 -15.91
N TYR A 19 -112.90 -20.48 -14.89
CA TYR A 19 -114.09 -21.33 -14.75
C TYR A 19 -115.30 -20.54 -14.25
N ASP A 20 -115.09 -19.53 -13.40
CA ASP A 20 -116.15 -18.63 -12.90
C ASP A 20 -116.63 -17.63 -13.96
N VAL A 21 -115.76 -17.28 -14.93
CA VAL A 21 -116.13 -16.41 -16.07
C VAL A 21 -117.06 -17.14 -17.06
N LEU A 22 -116.97 -18.46 -17.18
CA LEU A 22 -117.81 -19.25 -18.09
C LEU A 22 -119.23 -19.47 -17.56
N THR A 23 -119.49 -19.23 -16.27
CA THR A 23 -120.80 -19.48 -15.63
C THR A 23 -121.60 -18.21 -15.35
N ASN A 24 -120.95 -17.05 -15.17
CA ASN A 24 -121.62 -15.78 -14.89
C ASN A 24 -121.29 -14.74 -15.96
N ASN A 25 -122.29 -14.44 -16.79
CA ASN A 25 -122.22 -13.64 -18.01
C ASN A 25 -122.06 -12.12 -17.76
N ASP A 26 -121.04 -11.71 -17.00
CA ASP A 26 -120.79 -10.30 -16.63
C ASP A 26 -119.66 -9.66 -17.47
N GLN A 27 -120.06 -8.83 -18.44
CA GLN A 27 -119.15 -8.17 -19.40
C GLN A 27 -118.13 -7.21 -18.73
N SER A 28 -118.41 -6.75 -17.51
CA SER A 28 -117.58 -5.79 -16.79
C SER A 28 -116.30 -6.42 -16.24
N TYR A 29 -116.36 -7.71 -15.89
CA TYR A 29 -115.25 -8.45 -15.27
C TYR A 29 -114.19 -8.85 -16.30
N VAL A 30 -114.62 -9.22 -17.51
CA VAL A 30 -113.73 -9.58 -18.64
C VAL A 30 -112.86 -8.40 -19.07
N LYS A 31 -113.42 -7.19 -19.08
CA LYS A 31 -112.71 -5.96 -19.43
C LYS A 31 -111.62 -5.60 -18.41
N ASN A 32 -111.88 -5.86 -17.12
CA ASN A 32 -110.94 -5.63 -16.04
C ASN A 32 -109.82 -6.68 -16.01
N LEU A 33 -110.14 -7.94 -16.33
CA LEU A 33 -109.15 -9.01 -16.49
C LEU A 33 -108.16 -8.70 -17.63
N PHE A 34 -108.65 -8.18 -18.76
CA PHE A 34 -107.82 -7.74 -19.88
C PHE A 34 -106.91 -6.55 -19.53
N GLN A 35 -107.40 -5.58 -18.76
CA GLN A 35 -106.57 -4.47 -18.28
C GLN A 35 -105.49 -4.92 -17.29
N THR A 36 -105.79 -5.90 -16.44
CA THR A 36 -104.85 -6.44 -15.45
C THR A 36 -103.80 -7.35 -16.09
N LEU A 37 -104.16 -8.11 -17.13
CA LEU A 37 -103.23 -8.90 -17.95
C LEU A 37 -102.25 -8.04 -18.75
N ASN A 38 -102.52 -6.75 -18.92
CA ASN A 38 -101.66 -5.86 -19.69
C ASN A 38 -100.35 -5.53 -18.95
N SER A 39 -100.26 -5.73 -17.63
CA SER A 39 -99.14 -5.24 -16.81
C SER A 39 -98.05 -6.26 -16.47
N ASN A 40 -98.22 -7.58 -16.66
CA ASN A 40 -97.21 -8.58 -16.27
C ASN A 40 -96.93 -9.66 -17.34
N SER A 41 -95.64 -9.95 -17.51
CA SER A 41 -94.96 -11.00 -18.34
C SER A 41 -95.62 -11.46 -19.66
N SER A 42 -94.99 -11.11 -20.78
CA SER A 42 -95.46 -11.39 -22.16
C SER A 42 -95.67 -12.86 -22.51
N PHE A 43 -94.98 -13.80 -21.86
CA PHE A 43 -95.12 -15.24 -22.17
C PHE A 43 -96.43 -15.84 -21.64
N ILE A 44 -96.93 -15.36 -20.49
CA ILE A 44 -98.20 -15.80 -19.90
C ILE A 44 -99.40 -15.24 -20.69
N LYS A 45 -99.22 -14.05 -21.31
CA LYS A 45 -100.26 -13.38 -22.12
C LYS A 45 -100.70 -14.20 -23.34
N VAL A 46 -99.75 -14.87 -24.01
CA VAL A 46 -99.98 -15.63 -25.25
C VAL A 46 -100.74 -16.93 -25.00
N HIS A 47 -100.32 -17.70 -23.99
CA HIS A 47 -100.91 -19.01 -23.68
C HIS A 47 -102.35 -18.88 -23.16
N ASN A 48 -102.61 -17.85 -22.34
CA ASN A 48 -103.94 -17.58 -21.81
C ASN A 48 -104.91 -17.06 -22.88
N LEU A 49 -104.44 -16.24 -23.83
CA LEU A 49 -105.25 -15.78 -24.96
C LEU A 49 -105.61 -16.95 -25.89
N TYR A 50 -104.65 -17.84 -26.19
CA TYR A 50 -104.90 -19.04 -26.99
C TYR A 50 -105.89 -20.01 -26.31
N GLY A 51 -105.76 -20.21 -24.99
CA GLY A 51 -106.69 -21.01 -24.19
C GLY A 51 -108.12 -20.44 -24.18
N PHE A 52 -108.26 -19.11 -24.02
CA PHE A 52 -109.54 -18.40 -24.05
C PHE A 52 -110.22 -18.46 -25.42
N MET A 53 -109.47 -18.30 -26.52
CA MET A 53 -110.02 -18.40 -27.88
C MET A 53 -110.45 -19.83 -28.23
N ARG A 54 -109.70 -20.84 -27.78
CA ARG A 54 -110.07 -22.25 -28.00
C ARG A 54 -111.34 -22.67 -27.25
N SER A 55 -111.62 -22.05 -26.10
CA SER A 55 -112.81 -22.38 -25.29
C SER A 55 -114.08 -21.61 -25.72
N THR A 56 -113.94 -20.37 -26.21
CA THR A 56 -115.09 -19.51 -26.54
C THR A 56 -115.79 -19.87 -27.86
N ARG A 57 -115.07 -20.41 -28.86
CA ARG A 57 -115.61 -20.80 -30.19
C ARG A 57 -116.44 -19.71 -30.92
N ASP A 58 -116.40 -18.46 -30.46
CA ASP A 58 -117.16 -17.33 -31.01
C ASP A 58 -116.24 -16.46 -31.88
N THR A 59 -116.25 -16.74 -33.18
CA THR A 59 -115.42 -16.09 -34.19
C THR A 59 -115.77 -14.63 -34.41
N GLU A 60 -117.02 -14.23 -34.18
CA GLU A 60 -117.50 -12.87 -34.40
C GLU A 60 -116.95 -11.90 -33.35
N PHE A 61 -116.91 -12.33 -32.08
CA PHE A 61 -116.30 -11.56 -30.99
C PHE A 61 -114.79 -11.37 -31.20
N ILE A 62 -114.09 -12.41 -31.66
CA ILE A 62 -112.64 -12.36 -31.93
C ILE A 62 -112.33 -11.39 -33.10
N GLN A 63 -113.08 -11.47 -34.20
CA GLN A 63 -112.93 -10.55 -35.34
C GLN A 63 -113.15 -9.09 -34.96
N LYS A 64 -114.13 -8.81 -34.10
CA LYS A 64 -114.50 -7.45 -33.69
C LYS A 64 -113.53 -6.84 -32.68
N THR A 65 -112.92 -7.67 -31.84
CA THR A 65 -111.99 -7.22 -30.79
C THR A 65 -110.58 -6.97 -31.33
N LEU A 66 -110.18 -7.69 -32.39
CA LEU A 66 -108.86 -7.59 -33.02
C LEU A 66 -108.86 -6.84 -34.37
N ASP A 67 -110.00 -6.29 -34.78
CA ASP A 67 -110.19 -5.52 -36.02
C ASP A 67 -109.80 -6.30 -37.30
N LEU A 68 -110.18 -7.58 -37.35
CA LEU A 68 -109.82 -8.54 -38.41
C LEU A 68 -110.94 -8.71 -39.47
N SER A 69 -111.75 -7.67 -39.66
CA SER A 69 -112.99 -7.68 -40.48
C SER A 69 -112.82 -8.09 -41.95
N ASN A 70 -111.59 -8.15 -42.47
CA ASN A 70 -111.29 -8.48 -43.87
C ASN A 70 -110.91 -9.95 -44.14
N TYR A 71 -110.92 -10.83 -43.13
CA TYR A 71 -110.54 -12.25 -43.27
C TYR A 71 -111.67 -13.17 -42.83
N THR A 72 -112.30 -13.87 -43.79
CA THR A 72 -113.48 -14.73 -43.58
C THR A 72 -113.15 -16.22 -43.40
N ASP A 73 -111.86 -16.59 -43.35
CA ASP A 73 -111.42 -17.99 -43.28
C ASP A 73 -110.69 -18.27 -41.96
N ASP A 74 -111.19 -19.25 -41.21
CA ASP A 74 -110.81 -19.54 -39.82
C ASP A 74 -109.31 -19.81 -39.68
N SER A 75 -108.68 -20.51 -40.63
CA SER A 75 -107.25 -20.86 -40.53
C SER A 75 -106.31 -19.65 -40.63
N ARG A 76 -106.69 -18.63 -41.43
CA ARG A 76 -105.83 -17.47 -41.72
C ARG A 76 -105.78 -16.46 -40.55
N VAL A 77 -106.84 -16.40 -39.75
CA VAL A 77 -106.90 -15.59 -38.53
C VAL A 77 -105.89 -16.12 -37.50
N TYR A 78 -105.85 -17.44 -37.30
CA TYR A 78 -104.89 -18.06 -36.37
C TYR A 78 -103.45 -18.00 -36.88
N GLU A 79 -103.20 -18.13 -38.20
CA GLU A 79 -101.86 -18.00 -38.78
C GLU A 79 -101.27 -16.59 -38.60
N LYS A 80 -102.06 -15.55 -38.85
CA LYS A 80 -101.57 -14.16 -38.70
C LYS A 80 -101.30 -13.82 -37.24
N LEU A 81 -102.17 -14.26 -36.32
CA LEU A 81 -101.95 -14.05 -34.90
C LEU A 81 -100.74 -14.83 -34.38
N ALA A 82 -100.54 -16.07 -34.85
CA ALA A 82 -99.33 -16.85 -34.54
C ALA A 82 -98.07 -16.16 -35.06
N ALA A 83 -98.13 -15.55 -36.26
CA ALA A 83 -97.04 -14.77 -36.82
C ALA A 83 -96.73 -13.52 -35.98
N ASP A 84 -97.73 -12.74 -35.57
CA ASP A 84 -97.52 -11.53 -34.75
C ASP A 84 -96.96 -11.87 -33.35
N ILE A 85 -97.37 -12.99 -32.77
CA ILE A 85 -96.84 -13.49 -31.51
C ILE A 85 -95.38 -13.95 -31.66
N LEU A 86 -95.07 -14.66 -32.74
CA LEU A 86 -93.70 -15.08 -33.07
C LEU A 86 -92.79 -13.87 -33.32
N GLU A 87 -93.30 -12.84 -34.00
CA GLU A 87 -92.63 -11.56 -34.23
C GLU A 87 -92.31 -10.87 -32.89
N GLN A 88 -93.27 -10.77 -31.97
CA GLN A 88 -93.03 -10.17 -30.65
C GLN A 88 -92.02 -10.95 -29.80
N ILE A 89 -92.07 -12.28 -29.81
CA ILE A 89 -91.09 -13.14 -29.11
C ILE A 89 -89.71 -12.95 -29.72
N TYR A 90 -89.60 -12.90 -31.05
CA TYR A 90 -88.35 -12.68 -31.77
C TYR A 90 -87.75 -11.30 -31.42
N GLN A 91 -88.55 -10.23 -31.47
CA GLN A 91 -88.09 -8.88 -31.11
C GLN A 91 -87.63 -8.78 -29.65
N THR A 92 -88.34 -9.44 -28.71
CA THR A 92 -87.95 -9.46 -27.29
C THR A 92 -86.71 -10.31 -27.02
N TYR A 93 -86.49 -11.39 -27.79
CA TYR A 93 -85.29 -12.21 -27.70
C TYR A 93 -84.06 -11.49 -28.25
N VAL A 94 -84.22 -10.80 -29.40
CA VAL A 94 -83.18 -9.98 -30.04
C VAL A 94 -82.78 -8.82 -29.12
N SER A 95 -83.73 -8.08 -28.54
CA SER A 95 -83.40 -6.96 -27.64
C SER A 95 -82.62 -7.44 -26.40
N ASN A 96 -83.01 -8.56 -25.79
CA ASN A 96 -82.30 -9.13 -24.64
C ASN A 96 -80.92 -9.71 -25.00
N THR A 97 -80.71 -10.15 -26.24
CA THR A 97 -79.39 -10.64 -26.68
C THR A 97 -78.45 -9.48 -26.99
N ASP A 98 -78.96 -8.39 -27.56
CA ASP A 98 -78.18 -7.17 -27.80
C ASP A 98 -77.84 -6.46 -26.47
N ASP A 99 -78.76 -6.37 -25.52
CA ASP A 99 -78.48 -5.82 -24.18
C ASP A 99 -77.43 -6.66 -23.42
N LYS A 100 -77.49 -8.00 -23.52
CA LYS A 100 -76.47 -8.88 -22.93
C LYS A 100 -75.11 -8.77 -23.62
N LYS A 101 -75.09 -8.66 -24.96
CA LYS A 101 -73.85 -8.43 -25.72
C LYS A 101 -73.23 -7.09 -25.33
N ASN A 102 -74.01 -6.02 -25.31
CA ASN A 102 -73.58 -4.68 -24.91
C ASN A 102 -73.03 -4.66 -23.48
N LEU A 103 -73.69 -5.36 -22.55
CA LEU A 103 -73.21 -5.53 -21.18
C LEU A 103 -71.88 -6.31 -21.12
N SER A 104 -71.74 -7.39 -21.89
CA SER A 104 -70.50 -8.19 -21.95
C SER A 104 -69.32 -7.46 -22.61
N THR A 105 -69.56 -6.65 -23.65
CA THR A 105 -68.54 -5.82 -24.28
C THR A 105 -68.13 -4.66 -23.39
N PHE A 106 -69.08 -4.09 -22.63
CA PHE A 106 -68.80 -3.06 -21.64
C PHE A 106 -67.95 -3.60 -20.48
N THR A 107 -68.29 -4.77 -19.92
CA THR A 107 -67.50 -5.37 -18.84
C THR A 107 -66.09 -5.76 -19.30
N LEU A 108 -65.95 -6.32 -20.51
CA LEU A 108 -64.63 -6.63 -21.07
C LEU A 108 -63.78 -5.37 -21.30
N SER A 109 -64.39 -4.32 -21.84
CA SER A 109 -63.71 -3.02 -22.04
C SER A 109 -63.29 -2.41 -20.70
N PHE A 110 -64.18 -2.44 -19.69
CA PHE A 110 -63.89 -1.97 -18.34
C PHE A 110 -62.72 -2.73 -17.69
N VAL A 111 -62.73 -4.07 -17.78
CA VAL A 111 -61.62 -4.91 -17.26
C VAL A 111 -60.32 -4.61 -17.99
N SER A 112 -60.35 -4.42 -19.30
CA SER A 112 -59.14 -4.07 -20.08
C SER A 112 -58.56 -2.72 -19.69
N VAL A 113 -59.39 -1.70 -19.46
CA VAL A 113 -58.96 -0.38 -18.99
C VAL A 113 -58.38 -0.49 -17.57
N MET A 114 -59.05 -1.22 -16.68
CA MET A 114 -58.55 -1.47 -15.32
C MET A 114 -57.19 -2.19 -15.33
N LEU A 115 -56.99 -3.15 -16.24
CA LEU A 115 -55.72 -3.84 -16.40
C LEU A 115 -54.62 -2.89 -16.88
N VAL A 116 -54.90 -2.04 -17.87
CA VAL A 116 -53.95 -1.03 -18.36
C VAL A 116 -53.57 -0.05 -17.25
N VAL A 117 -54.55 0.43 -16.48
CA VAL A 117 -54.32 1.33 -15.34
C VAL A 117 -53.49 0.63 -14.27
N PHE A 118 -53.81 -0.63 -13.93
CA PHE A 118 -53.06 -1.41 -12.96
C PHE A 118 -51.59 -1.60 -13.37
N VAL A 119 -51.34 -1.93 -14.64
CA VAL A 119 -49.98 -2.05 -15.18
C VAL A 119 -49.25 -0.71 -15.16
N ALA A 120 -49.91 0.38 -15.56
CA ALA A 120 -49.33 1.73 -15.53
C ALA A 120 -48.96 2.16 -14.10
N VAL A 121 -49.84 1.89 -13.12
CA VAL A 121 -49.56 2.14 -11.70
C VAL A 121 -48.41 1.26 -11.21
N GLY A 122 -48.34 -0.01 -11.60
CA GLY A 122 -47.23 -0.91 -11.28
C GLY A 122 -45.88 -0.42 -11.80
N ILE A 123 -45.83 0.05 -13.04
CA ILE A 123 -44.63 0.66 -13.64
C ILE A 123 -44.27 1.96 -12.90
N ALA A 124 -45.25 2.83 -12.62
CA ALA A 124 -45.02 4.08 -11.91
C ALA A 124 -44.48 3.84 -10.50
N LEU A 125 -45.02 2.86 -9.77
CA LEU A 125 -44.55 2.44 -8.46
C LEU A 125 -43.14 1.85 -8.52
N THR A 126 -42.84 1.01 -9.51
CA THR A 126 -41.50 0.42 -9.71
C THR A 126 -40.48 1.51 -10.02
N TYR A 127 -40.85 2.49 -10.86
CA TYR A 127 -40.01 3.64 -11.17
C TYR A 127 -39.79 4.54 -9.95
N ALA A 128 -40.86 4.81 -9.19
CA ALA A 128 -40.78 5.58 -7.95
C ALA A 128 -39.91 4.88 -6.90
N MET A 129 -40.05 3.56 -6.72
CA MET A 129 -39.19 2.76 -5.85
C MET A 129 -37.74 2.75 -6.32
N SER A 130 -37.51 2.63 -7.63
CA SER A 130 -36.16 2.70 -8.20
C SER A 130 -35.48 4.02 -7.86
N LEU A 131 -36.16 5.15 -8.00
CA LEU A 131 -35.63 6.47 -7.62
C LEU A 131 -35.41 6.60 -6.10
N ALA A 132 -36.38 6.13 -5.31
CA ALA A 132 -36.34 6.23 -3.84
C ALA A 132 -35.24 5.36 -3.21
N ILE A 133 -34.89 4.22 -3.81
CA ILE A 133 -33.91 3.28 -3.25
C ILE A 133 -32.52 3.50 -3.86
N THR A 134 -32.41 3.58 -5.19
CA THR A 134 -31.09 3.57 -5.85
C THR A 134 -30.28 4.84 -5.59
N GLY A 135 -30.95 6.00 -5.49
CA GLY A 135 -30.29 7.27 -5.21
C GLY A 135 -29.63 7.27 -3.83
N PRO A 136 -30.39 7.07 -2.73
CA PRO A 136 -29.84 6.96 -1.39
C PRO A 136 -28.81 5.85 -1.23
N TRP A 137 -29.03 4.68 -1.85
CA TRP A 137 -28.07 3.56 -1.79
C TRP A 137 -26.72 3.91 -2.43
N ARG A 138 -26.72 4.55 -3.60
CA ARG A 138 -25.49 5.05 -4.24
C ARG A 138 -24.76 6.08 -3.36
N ARG A 139 -25.51 7.00 -2.72
CA ARG A 139 -24.95 8.00 -1.81
C ARG A 139 -24.33 7.34 -0.58
N LEU A 140 -25.00 6.34 0.01
CA LEU A 140 -24.49 5.60 1.16
C LEU A 140 -23.18 4.86 0.82
N ASN A 141 -23.16 4.13 -0.29
CA ASN A 141 -21.96 3.44 -0.76
C ASN A 141 -20.80 4.42 -1.01
N TRP A 142 -21.10 5.58 -1.62
CA TRP A 142 -20.08 6.61 -1.83
C TRP A 142 -19.53 7.19 -0.52
N LEU A 143 -20.39 7.44 0.48
CA LEU A 143 -19.98 7.93 1.80
C LEU A 143 -19.11 6.90 2.55
N GLN A 144 -19.49 5.62 2.47
CA GLN A 144 -18.71 4.53 3.04
C GLN A 144 -17.34 4.43 2.35
N GLU A 145 -17.32 4.37 1.02
CA GLU A 145 -16.07 4.28 0.25
C GLU A 145 -15.15 5.49 0.52
N ASN A 146 -15.69 6.71 0.56
CA ASN A 146 -14.92 7.91 0.84
C ASN A 146 -14.36 7.94 2.27
N SER A 147 -15.09 7.37 3.23
CA SER A 147 -14.61 7.22 4.60
C SER A 147 -13.49 6.18 4.69
N ILE A 148 -13.63 5.05 4.01
CA ILE A 148 -12.59 4.00 4.00
C ILE A 148 -11.32 4.47 3.29
N ARG A 149 -11.44 5.27 2.22
CA ARG A 149 -10.30 5.87 1.49
C ARG A 149 -9.43 6.80 2.35
N LYS A 150 -9.90 7.25 3.52
CA LYS A 150 -9.07 7.99 4.48
C LYS A 150 -8.02 7.09 5.14
N PHE A 151 -8.28 5.79 5.19
CA PHE A 151 -7.43 4.77 5.82
C PHE A 151 -6.73 3.88 4.79
N VAL A 152 -7.30 3.73 3.59
CA VAL A 152 -6.72 2.94 2.49
C VAL A 152 -6.30 3.86 1.33
N PRO A 153 -5.00 4.05 1.08
CA PRO A 153 -4.54 4.92 0.01
C PRO A 153 -4.96 4.42 -1.38
N GLN A 154 -5.65 5.25 -2.16
CA GLN A 154 -6.04 4.90 -3.54
C GLN A 154 -4.81 4.62 -4.44
N GLY A 155 -3.68 5.23 -4.13
CA GLY A 155 -2.41 4.95 -4.81
C GLY A 155 -1.94 3.51 -4.65
N PHE A 156 -2.14 2.91 -3.47
CA PHE A 156 -1.83 1.50 -3.20
C PHE A 156 -2.71 0.57 -4.05
N LEU A 157 -4.03 0.81 -4.09
CA LEU A 157 -4.95 0.04 -4.95
C LEU A 157 -4.50 0.04 -6.42
N ASN A 158 -4.06 1.19 -6.92
CA ASN A 158 -3.53 1.31 -8.29
C ASN A 158 -2.22 0.53 -8.50
N LEU A 159 -1.40 0.30 -7.47
CA LEU A 159 -0.18 -0.50 -7.57
C LEU A 159 -0.48 -1.99 -7.64
N ILE A 160 -1.51 -2.47 -6.91
CA ILE A 160 -2.00 -3.86 -6.99
C ILE A 160 -3.01 -4.08 -8.13
N LYS A 161 -3.22 -3.07 -8.99
CA LYS A 161 -4.10 -3.09 -10.18
C LYS A 161 -5.60 -3.23 -9.87
N CYS A 162 -6.05 -2.84 -8.68
CA CYS A 162 -7.47 -2.80 -8.32
C CYS A 162 -8.06 -1.40 -8.52
N LYS A 163 -9.29 -1.34 -9.05
CA LYS A 163 -10.04 -0.08 -9.21
C LYS A 163 -10.93 0.21 -8.02
N LYS A 164 -11.52 -0.83 -7.42
CA LYS A 164 -12.40 -0.73 -6.26
C LYS A 164 -11.81 -1.51 -5.09
N LEU A 165 -12.19 -1.11 -3.88
CA LEU A 165 -11.81 -1.81 -2.66
C LEU A 165 -12.43 -3.21 -2.59
N SER A 166 -13.62 -3.40 -3.15
CA SER A 166 -14.31 -4.71 -3.24
C SER A 166 -13.54 -5.76 -4.02
N ASP A 167 -12.62 -5.34 -4.89
CA ASP A 167 -11.87 -6.23 -5.78
C ASP A 167 -10.59 -6.75 -5.11
N VAL A 168 -10.35 -6.38 -3.85
CA VAL A 168 -9.15 -6.74 -3.10
C VAL A 168 -9.35 -8.08 -2.40
N HIS A 169 -8.46 -9.03 -2.63
CA HIS A 169 -8.43 -10.33 -1.98
C HIS A 169 -7.06 -10.60 -1.33
N LEU A 170 -7.02 -11.51 -0.35
CA LEU A 170 -5.79 -11.90 0.33
C LEU A 170 -4.79 -12.52 -0.65
N GLY A 171 -3.51 -12.15 -0.55
CA GLY A 171 -2.43 -12.67 -1.40
C GLY A 171 -2.30 -12.00 -2.77
N MET A 172 -3.18 -11.06 -3.12
CA MET A 172 -3.03 -10.25 -4.34
C MET A 172 -1.72 -9.48 -4.30
N ASN A 173 -0.97 -9.53 -5.40
CA ASN A 173 0.32 -8.87 -5.45
C ASN A 173 0.67 -8.41 -6.87
N ASN A 174 1.60 -7.47 -6.95
CA ASN A 174 2.16 -6.97 -8.20
C ASN A 174 3.60 -6.51 -7.99
N ASN A 175 4.49 -6.99 -8.85
CA ASN A 175 5.88 -6.54 -8.91
C ASN A 175 5.98 -5.24 -9.70
N CYS A 176 6.53 -4.19 -9.12
CA CYS A 176 6.72 -2.91 -9.79
C CYS A 176 7.92 -2.13 -9.26
N ASN A 177 8.37 -1.14 -10.03
CA ASN A 177 9.37 -0.18 -9.57
C ASN A 177 8.68 0.99 -8.90
N ILE A 178 9.14 1.34 -7.71
CA ILE A 178 8.66 2.51 -6.97
C ILE A 178 9.83 3.39 -6.53
N THR A 179 9.53 4.64 -6.23
CA THR A 179 10.40 5.51 -5.46
C THR A 179 9.72 5.81 -4.14
N MET A 180 10.36 5.41 -3.04
CA MET A 180 9.90 5.68 -1.69
C MET A 180 10.56 6.96 -1.19
N LEU A 181 9.76 7.83 -0.55
CA LEU A 181 10.23 8.98 0.20
C LEU A 181 9.78 8.79 1.63
N ARG A 182 10.72 8.83 2.58
CA ARG A 182 10.40 8.84 4.00
C ARG A 182 10.81 10.17 4.60
N LEU A 183 9.89 10.78 5.32
CA LEU A 183 10.14 11.94 6.17
C LEU A 183 10.11 11.47 7.61
N GLU A 184 11.10 11.88 8.39
CA GLU A 184 11.22 11.55 9.82
C GLU A 184 11.61 12.80 10.61
N ILE A 185 11.04 12.95 11.80
CA ILE A 185 11.39 13.97 12.78
C ILE A 185 12.43 13.34 13.72
N SER A 186 13.71 13.61 13.49
CA SER A 186 14.77 12.82 14.13
C SER A 186 14.92 13.09 15.63
N ASN A 187 14.49 14.25 16.11
CA ASN A 187 14.41 14.58 17.52
C ASN A 187 12.96 14.60 18.05
N TYR A 188 12.11 13.68 17.58
CA TYR A 188 10.68 13.65 17.92
C TYR A 188 10.41 13.65 19.43
N GLU A 189 11.09 12.80 20.19
CA GLU A 189 10.91 12.73 21.65
C GLU A 189 11.28 14.07 22.31
N GLU A 190 12.46 14.61 21.99
CA GLU A 190 12.92 15.91 22.51
C GLU A 190 11.96 17.05 22.15
N TRP A 191 11.50 17.09 20.90
CA TRP A 191 10.56 18.09 20.41
C TRP A 191 9.21 17.98 21.11
N THR A 192 8.72 16.76 21.36
CA THR A 192 7.38 16.54 21.93
C THR A 192 7.33 16.57 23.45
N ASN A 193 8.47 16.48 24.16
CA ASN A 193 8.55 16.42 25.62
C ASN A 193 7.84 17.57 26.37
N ASN A 194 7.72 18.74 25.75
CA ASN A 194 7.08 19.91 26.36
C ASN A 194 5.56 19.98 26.11
N PHE A 195 4.99 19.02 25.38
CA PHE A 195 3.60 19.00 24.98
C PHE A 195 2.85 17.80 25.59
N SER A 196 1.57 17.99 25.90
CA SER A 196 0.69 16.84 26.17
C SER A 196 0.53 15.98 24.92
N SER A 197 0.17 14.69 25.08
CA SER A 197 -0.03 13.77 23.96
C SER A 197 -1.04 14.30 22.93
N THR A 198 -2.11 14.97 23.39
CA THR A 198 -3.13 15.59 22.52
C THR A 198 -2.58 16.79 21.75
N GLN A 199 -1.76 17.63 22.39
CA GLN A 199 -1.10 18.76 21.72
C GLN A 199 -0.08 18.26 20.69
N GLY A 200 0.74 17.27 21.04
CA GLY A 200 1.70 16.65 20.11
C GLY A 200 1.01 16.07 18.88
N LEU A 201 -0.11 15.35 19.07
CA LEU A 201 -0.91 14.83 17.95
C LEU A 201 -1.49 15.95 17.08
N ASN A 202 -1.98 17.04 17.68
CA ASN A 202 -2.48 18.20 16.93
C ASN A 202 -1.37 18.90 16.14
N LEU A 203 -0.17 19.02 16.69
CA LEU A 203 1.00 19.57 16.00
C LEU A 203 1.43 18.71 14.81
N LEU A 204 1.45 17.38 14.98
CA LEU A 204 1.70 16.44 13.88
C LEU A 204 0.65 16.57 12.77
N ASN A 205 -0.64 16.59 13.15
CA ASN A 205 -1.72 16.75 12.18
C ASN A 205 -1.65 18.10 11.44
N LYS A 206 -1.33 19.20 12.14
CA LYS A 206 -1.11 20.53 11.54
C LYS A 206 0.08 20.51 10.56
N LEU A 207 1.18 19.84 10.92
CA LEU A 207 2.35 19.66 10.05
C LEU A 207 2.00 18.86 8.78
N PHE A 208 1.39 17.68 8.94
CA PHE A 208 1.02 16.81 7.82
C PHE A 208 -0.01 17.46 6.90
N ASN A 209 -0.92 18.27 7.43
CA ASN A 209 -1.88 19.02 6.62
C ASN A 209 -1.19 20.03 5.67
N GLN A 210 0.00 20.53 6.02
CA GLN A 210 0.78 21.43 5.16
C GLN A 210 1.72 20.67 4.21
N VAL A 211 2.33 19.58 4.70
CA VAL A 211 3.38 18.84 3.97
C VAL A 211 2.83 17.80 2.99
N CYS A 212 1.85 16.98 3.39
CA CYS A 212 1.32 15.90 2.56
C CYS A 212 0.61 16.37 1.26
N PRO A 213 0.01 17.58 1.16
CA PRO A 213 -0.42 18.11 -0.14
C PRO A 213 0.71 18.19 -1.18
N GLN A 214 1.97 18.40 -0.77
CA GLN A 214 3.10 18.46 -1.70
C GLN A 214 3.37 17.10 -2.36
N VAL A 215 3.23 16.01 -1.59
CA VAL A 215 3.28 14.62 -2.10
C VAL A 215 2.23 14.42 -3.20
N ARG A 216 0.98 14.80 -2.93
CA ARG A 216 -0.13 14.68 -3.89
C ARG A 216 0.08 15.54 -5.13
N SER A 217 0.56 16.78 -4.96
CA SER A 217 0.85 17.70 -6.08
C SER A 217 1.90 17.13 -7.04
N CYS A 218 2.78 16.26 -6.54
CA CYS A 218 3.80 15.57 -7.32
C CYS A 218 3.37 14.16 -7.78
N ARG A 219 2.07 13.85 -7.72
CA ARG A 219 1.46 12.56 -8.13
C ARG A 219 1.93 11.35 -7.30
N GLY A 220 2.39 11.59 -6.07
CA GLY A 220 2.60 10.54 -5.08
C GLY A 220 1.40 10.39 -4.16
N PHE A 221 1.49 9.43 -3.25
CA PHE A 221 0.54 9.24 -2.16
C PHE A 221 1.27 8.89 -0.86
N VAL A 222 0.66 9.22 0.27
CA VAL A 222 1.14 8.76 1.58
C VAL A 222 0.64 7.34 1.76
N ASP A 223 1.57 6.42 1.97
CA ASP A 223 1.30 5.00 2.19
C ASP A 223 0.90 4.77 3.64
N ARG A 224 1.73 5.27 4.56
CA ARG A 224 1.53 5.13 6.00
C ARG A 224 2.13 6.30 6.76
N TYR A 225 1.48 6.64 7.86
CA TYR A 225 2.02 7.53 8.87
C TYR A 225 2.77 6.70 9.92
N ASN A 226 3.90 7.23 10.36
CA ASN A 226 4.66 6.74 11.49
C ASN A 226 4.48 7.72 12.65
N HIS A 227 4.85 7.32 13.87
CA HIS A 227 4.72 8.18 15.05
C HIS A 227 5.56 9.47 14.95
N ASP A 228 6.62 9.44 14.14
CA ASP A 228 7.65 10.45 13.94
C ASP A 228 7.69 10.99 12.50
N GLY A 229 6.72 10.65 11.64
CA GLY A 229 6.79 11.03 10.23
C GLY A 229 5.84 10.28 9.31
N PHE A 230 6.24 10.10 8.04
CA PHE A 230 5.44 9.34 7.08
C PHE A 230 6.28 8.73 5.95
N THR A 231 5.74 7.70 5.33
CA THR A 231 6.26 7.11 4.09
C THR A 231 5.33 7.44 2.93
N ALA A 232 5.89 7.97 1.84
CA ALA A 232 5.20 8.28 0.61
C ALA A 232 5.79 7.51 -0.57
N ILE A 233 4.96 7.22 -1.55
CA ILE A 233 5.32 6.41 -2.71
C ILE A 233 5.03 7.16 -4.01
N PHE A 234 5.97 7.01 -4.94
CA PHE A 234 5.93 7.60 -6.26
C PHE A 234 6.22 6.54 -7.33
N LYS A 235 5.65 6.72 -8.52
CA LYS A 235 5.92 5.83 -9.67
C LYS A 235 7.20 6.23 -10.43
N LYS A 236 7.73 7.43 -10.19
CA LYS A 236 8.90 7.98 -10.91
C LYS A 236 9.84 8.73 -9.96
N ASN A 237 11.14 8.55 -10.15
CA ASN A 237 12.20 9.21 -9.37
C ASN A 237 12.04 10.75 -9.35
N ARG A 238 11.81 11.36 -10.52
CA ARG A 238 11.60 12.82 -10.65
C ARG A 238 10.47 13.35 -9.76
N GLN A 239 9.40 12.57 -9.55
CA GLN A 239 8.27 12.98 -8.73
C GLN A 239 8.64 13.05 -7.26
N ALA A 240 9.36 12.03 -6.76
CA ALA A 240 9.85 11.99 -5.39
C ALA A 240 10.86 13.12 -5.12
N ILE A 241 11.78 13.38 -6.05
CA ILE A 241 12.74 14.48 -5.99
C ILE A 241 12.01 15.84 -5.90
N GLN A 242 11.03 16.08 -6.77
CA GLN A 242 10.27 17.33 -6.75
C GLN A 242 9.47 17.48 -5.45
N ALA A 243 8.90 16.39 -4.94
CA ALA A 243 8.20 16.39 -3.67
C ALA A 243 9.14 16.71 -2.51
N SER A 244 10.31 16.07 -2.42
CA SER A 244 11.27 16.29 -1.33
C SER A 244 11.78 17.73 -1.29
N GLN A 245 12.08 18.34 -2.44
CA GLN A 245 12.47 19.75 -2.52
C GLN A 245 11.37 20.69 -2.01
N LYS A 246 10.12 20.48 -2.46
CA LYS A 246 8.97 21.29 -2.01
C LYS A 246 8.71 21.11 -0.51
N ILE A 247 8.78 19.87 -0.02
CA ILE A 247 8.61 19.54 1.39
C ILE A 247 9.71 20.20 2.22
N ASN A 248 10.97 20.10 1.81
CA ASN A 248 12.10 20.69 2.52
C ASN A 248 11.98 22.21 2.65
N ARG A 249 11.60 22.91 1.57
CA ARG A 249 11.34 24.35 1.61
C ARG A 249 10.18 24.70 2.54
N MET A 250 9.10 23.91 2.53
CA MET A 250 7.96 24.08 3.43
C MET A 250 8.37 23.89 4.89
N LEU A 251 9.16 22.85 5.21
CA LEU A 251 9.66 22.60 6.56
C LEU A 251 10.54 23.74 7.06
N ASN A 252 11.44 24.25 6.22
CA ASN A 252 12.26 25.41 6.57
C ASN A 252 11.41 26.65 6.86
N ARG A 253 10.36 26.87 6.05
CA ARG A 253 9.42 27.97 6.28
C ARG A 253 8.68 27.81 7.62
N ILE A 254 8.12 26.63 7.88
CA ILE A 254 7.39 26.33 9.13
C ILE A 254 8.29 26.56 10.35
N ARG A 255 9.54 26.09 10.32
CA ARG A 255 10.52 26.30 11.40
C ARG A 255 10.80 27.78 11.70
N ASN A 256 10.78 28.61 10.66
CA ASN A 256 11.10 30.03 10.77
C ASN A 256 9.88 30.88 11.17
N GLU A 257 8.67 30.44 10.82
CA GLU A 257 7.44 31.21 11.04
C GLU A 257 6.69 30.80 12.32
N ASP A 258 6.83 29.56 12.79
CA ASP A 258 6.05 29.00 13.90
C ASP A 258 6.96 28.51 15.05
N PRO A 259 6.94 29.19 16.22
CA PRO A 259 7.78 28.85 17.38
C PRO A 259 7.61 27.39 17.86
N ASP A 260 6.44 26.80 17.69
CA ASP A 260 6.17 25.42 18.12
C ASP A 260 7.02 24.41 17.33
N TYR A 261 7.52 24.79 16.14
CA TYR A 261 8.32 23.94 15.26
C TYR A 261 9.79 24.35 15.18
N GLN A 262 10.21 25.44 15.84
CA GLN A 262 11.56 26.02 15.70
C GLN A 262 12.68 25.01 15.97
N ASN A 263 12.50 24.16 16.99
CA ASN A 263 13.49 23.14 17.40
C ASN A 263 13.29 21.77 16.72
N MET A 264 12.33 21.65 15.80
CA MET A 264 12.04 20.40 15.10
C MET A 264 13.13 20.10 14.05
N LYS A 265 13.82 18.97 14.18
CA LYS A 265 14.78 18.45 13.20
C LYS A 265 14.11 17.39 12.35
N THR A 266 14.31 17.49 11.04
CA THR A 266 13.62 16.64 10.06
C THR A 266 14.60 16.11 9.03
N GLY A 267 14.46 14.84 8.69
CA GLY A 267 15.20 14.15 7.66
C GLY A 267 14.30 13.64 6.54
N ILE A 268 14.78 13.71 5.30
CA ILE A 268 14.10 13.12 4.14
C ILE A 268 15.01 12.10 3.48
N ALA A 269 14.59 10.85 3.41
CA ALA A 269 15.28 9.78 2.70
C ALA A 269 14.51 9.38 1.43
N ILE A 270 15.22 9.21 0.32
CA ILE A 270 14.62 8.78 -0.96
C ILE A 270 15.34 7.53 -1.48
N HIS A 271 14.57 6.50 -1.81
CA HIS A 271 15.09 5.25 -2.33
C HIS A 271 14.24 4.75 -3.49
N ALA A 272 14.89 4.36 -4.59
CA ALA A 272 14.24 3.74 -5.73
C ALA A 272 14.57 2.25 -5.78
N SER A 273 13.53 1.41 -5.84
CA SER A 273 13.71 -0.04 -5.86
C SER A 273 12.57 -0.77 -6.56
N ARG A 274 12.86 -2.00 -6.98
CA ARG A 274 11.85 -2.94 -7.46
C ARG A 274 11.29 -3.68 -6.25
N VAL A 275 9.97 -3.66 -6.11
CA VAL A 275 9.28 -4.18 -4.93
C VAL A 275 8.13 -5.09 -5.33
N LEU A 276 7.76 -6.00 -4.43
CA LEU A 276 6.51 -6.72 -4.46
C LEU A 276 5.51 -5.95 -3.59
N VAL A 277 4.48 -5.37 -4.20
CA VAL A 277 3.37 -4.72 -3.49
C VAL A 277 2.22 -5.71 -3.44
N GLY A 278 1.59 -5.92 -2.28
CA GLY A 278 0.49 -6.85 -2.17
C GLY A 278 -0.28 -6.77 -0.86
N THR A 279 -1.26 -7.66 -0.69
CA THR A 279 -2.03 -7.80 0.55
C THR A 279 -1.48 -8.94 1.41
N VAL A 280 -1.39 -8.70 2.72
CA VAL A 280 -0.94 -9.66 3.73
C VAL A 280 -1.89 -9.65 4.92
N GLY A 281 -1.98 -10.75 5.68
CA GLY A 281 -2.84 -10.87 6.85
C GLY A 281 -3.68 -12.13 6.80
N GLU A 282 -4.93 -12.03 7.21
CA GLU A 282 -5.94 -13.08 7.15
C GLU A 282 -7.26 -12.55 6.55
N GLU A 283 -8.28 -13.40 6.41
CA GLU A 283 -9.50 -13.09 5.66
C GLU A 283 -10.30 -11.91 6.25
N GLU A 284 -10.32 -11.76 7.57
CA GLU A 284 -11.02 -10.67 8.28
C GLU A 284 -10.19 -9.38 8.34
N ARG A 285 -8.85 -9.50 8.36
CA ARG A 285 -7.91 -8.37 8.44
C ARG A 285 -6.77 -8.51 7.44
N MET A 286 -6.89 -7.76 6.35
CA MET A 286 -5.81 -7.56 5.37
C MET A 286 -5.13 -6.21 5.57
N ASP A 287 -3.82 -6.16 5.30
CA ASP A 287 -3.02 -4.93 5.22
C ASP A 287 -2.26 -4.84 3.91
N GLY A 288 -1.95 -3.61 3.50
CA GLY A 288 -1.08 -3.36 2.35
C GLY A 288 0.38 -3.53 2.74
N ALA A 289 1.11 -4.36 1.99
CA ALA A 289 2.52 -4.63 2.20
C ALA A 289 3.35 -4.26 0.97
N ILE A 290 4.55 -3.75 1.24
CA ILE A 290 5.57 -3.47 0.23
C ILE A 290 6.83 -4.19 0.67
N LEU A 291 7.19 -5.23 -0.08
CA LEU A 291 8.32 -6.08 0.21
C LEU A 291 9.46 -5.76 -0.77
N SER A 292 10.65 -5.56 -0.23
CA SER A 292 11.87 -5.24 -0.97
C SER A 292 13.05 -6.00 -0.40
N ASP A 293 13.94 -6.47 -1.26
CA ASP A 293 15.22 -7.06 -0.84
C ASP A 293 16.14 -6.01 -0.19
N GLN A 294 15.88 -4.72 -0.45
CA GLN A 294 16.64 -3.57 0.06
C GLN A 294 15.93 -2.86 1.22
N THR A 295 15.21 -3.62 2.06
CA THR A 295 14.48 -3.06 3.21
C THR A 295 15.36 -2.34 4.23
N SER A 296 16.58 -2.84 4.48
CA SER A 296 17.52 -2.19 5.42
C SER A 296 17.97 -0.82 4.93
N LEU A 297 18.14 -0.65 3.62
CA LEU A 297 18.70 0.57 3.03
C LEU A 297 17.85 1.81 3.36
N ASN A 298 16.53 1.68 3.46
CA ASN A 298 15.68 2.80 3.88
C ASN A 298 15.96 3.27 5.32
N HIS A 299 16.23 2.32 6.23
CA HIS A 299 16.61 2.63 7.60
C HIS A 299 18.02 3.21 7.67
N ASP A 300 18.94 2.66 6.87
CA ASP A 300 20.32 3.11 6.77
C ASP A 300 20.40 4.56 6.27
N LEU A 301 19.62 4.90 5.24
CA LEU A 301 19.51 6.27 4.74
C LEU A 301 19.07 7.24 5.84
N LEU A 302 18.05 6.89 6.64
CA LEU A 302 17.58 7.77 7.72
C LEU A 302 18.57 7.89 8.87
N ARG A 303 19.26 6.80 9.22
CA ARG A 303 20.36 6.85 10.21
C ARG A 303 21.48 7.77 9.75
N ILE A 304 21.89 7.64 8.49
CA ILE A 304 22.91 8.51 7.90
C ILE A 304 22.43 9.96 7.84
N ASN A 305 21.16 10.17 7.48
CA ASN A 305 20.53 11.48 7.45
C ASN A 305 20.61 12.17 8.82
N ASP A 306 20.21 11.48 9.89
CA ASP A 306 20.24 12.00 11.26
C ASP A 306 21.67 12.20 11.77
N LYS A 307 22.52 11.18 11.64
CA LYS A 307 23.93 11.21 12.10
C LYS A 307 24.74 12.33 11.45
N LEU A 308 24.48 12.62 10.17
CA LEU A 308 25.16 13.69 9.44
C LEU A 308 24.39 15.01 9.47
N GLY A 309 23.11 15.03 9.80
CA GLY A 309 22.26 16.23 9.76
C GLY A 309 21.96 16.72 8.36
N ALA A 310 21.95 15.83 7.36
CA ALA A 310 21.58 16.18 5.99
C ALA A 310 20.07 16.39 5.87
N SER A 311 19.59 17.41 5.16
CA SER A 311 18.14 17.59 5.00
C SER A 311 17.51 16.53 4.10
N ILE A 312 18.20 16.16 3.02
CA ILE A 312 17.71 15.16 2.06
C ILE A 312 18.85 14.23 1.67
N VAL A 313 18.64 12.93 1.86
CA VAL A 313 19.54 11.87 1.40
C VAL A 313 18.84 10.97 0.38
N LEU A 314 19.61 10.42 -0.54
CA LEU A 314 19.08 9.53 -1.56
C LEU A 314 20.05 8.42 -1.94
N SER A 315 19.50 7.26 -2.30
CA SER A 315 20.28 6.16 -2.84
C SER A 315 20.65 6.41 -4.31
N GLY A 316 21.77 5.85 -4.76
CA GLY A 316 22.24 5.96 -6.14
C GLY A 316 21.29 5.39 -7.21
N ASN A 317 20.30 4.58 -6.80
CA ASN A 317 19.22 4.13 -7.68
C ASN A 317 18.27 5.25 -8.11
N VAL A 318 18.26 6.38 -7.39
CA VAL A 318 17.39 7.52 -7.69
C VAL A 318 18.02 8.36 -8.81
N SER A 319 17.52 8.18 -10.03
CA SER A 319 17.97 8.93 -11.21
C SER A 319 17.28 10.28 -11.38
N GLY A 320 18.03 11.35 -11.68
CA GLY A 320 17.48 12.64 -12.07
C GLY A 320 18.54 13.74 -12.18
N THR A 321 18.19 14.86 -12.79
CA THR A 321 19.06 16.06 -12.82
C THR A 321 18.88 16.83 -11.52
N VAL A 322 19.78 16.58 -10.57
CA VAL A 322 19.82 17.20 -9.24
C VAL A 322 21.25 17.46 -8.82
N ASN A 323 21.45 18.44 -7.96
CA ASN A 323 22.76 18.70 -7.36
C ASN A 323 22.99 17.70 -6.23
N LEU A 324 24.04 16.89 -6.37
CA LEU A 324 24.38 15.82 -5.44
C LEU A 324 25.84 15.92 -5.01
N ARG A 325 26.11 15.44 -3.80
CA ARG A 325 27.46 15.12 -3.34
C ARG A 325 27.44 13.77 -2.63
N SER A 326 28.53 13.02 -2.77
CA SER A 326 28.66 11.67 -2.23
C SER A 326 28.76 11.72 -0.71
N LEU A 327 28.01 10.86 -0.04
CA LEU A 327 28.15 10.58 1.40
C LEU A 327 28.88 9.26 1.66
N GLY A 328 29.19 8.51 0.60
CA GLY A 328 29.77 7.16 0.68
C GLY A 328 28.79 6.13 0.15
N SER A 329 28.82 4.93 0.71
CA SER A 329 28.01 3.80 0.25
C SER A 329 27.58 2.93 1.42
N SER A 330 26.39 2.34 1.33
CA SER A 330 25.91 1.31 2.25
C SER A 330 25.74 -0.02 1.52
N SER A 331 25.90 -1.13 2.23
CA SER A 331 25.68 -2.46 1.66
C SER A 331 24.32 -3.02 2.07
N ASP A 332 23.57 -3.55 1.13
CA ASP A 332 22.33 -4.28 1.45
C ASP A 332 22.61 -5.68 2.01
N ARG A 333 21.53 -6.41 2.38
CA ARG A 333 21.61 -7.78 2.93
C ARG A 333 22.36 -8.77 2.02
N HIS A 334 22.41 -8.51 0.71
CA HIS A 334 23.10 -9.34 -0.27
C HIS A 334 24.53 -8.85 -0.57
N LYS A 335 25.06 -7.95 0.27
CA LYS A 335 26.36 -7.28 0.09
C LYS A 335 26.44 -6.47 -1.21
N LYS A 336 25.32 -6.08 -1.78
CA LYS A 336 25.32 -5.16 -2.91
C LYS A 336 25.47 -3.75 -2.37
N THR A 337 26.58 -3.13 -2.76
CA THR A 337 26.90 -1.76 -2.38
C THR A 337 26.02 -0.78 -3.16
N VAL A 338 25.41 0.16 -2.46
CA VAL A 338 24.59 1.23 -3.00
C VAL A 338 25.16 2.57 -2.53
N ASP A 339 25.50 3.42 -3.49
CA ASP A 339 25.99 4.77 -3.20
C ASP A 339 24.89 5.60 -2.53
N ILE A 340 25.32 6.49 -1.64
CA ILE A 340 24.44 7.40 -0.90
C ILE A 340 24.88 8.82 -1.18
N TYR A 341 23.91 9.67 -1.43
CA TYR A 341 24.12 11.07 -1.78
C TYR A 341 23.32 11.98 -0.87
N GLU A 342 23.90 13.14 -0.57
CA GLU A 342 23.14 14.29 -0.11
C GLU A 342 22.65 15.08 -1.32
N MET A 343 21.39 15.50 -1.28
CA MET A 343 20.85 16.47 -2.22
C MET A 343 20.82 17.86 -1.59
N TYR A 344 21.36 18.84 -2.29
CA TYR A 344 21.37 20.25 -1.88
C TYR A 344 20.67 21.14 -2.92
N ASP A 345 20.14 22.28 -2.50
CA ASP A 345 19.40 23.18 -3.38
C ASP A 345 20.35 24.05 -4.23
N VAL A 346 19.83 24.67 -5.29
CA VAL A 346 20.63 25.50 -6.22
C VAL A 346 21.18 26.76 -5.54
N GLU A 347 20.50 27.23 -4.50
CA GLU A 347 20.86 28.41 -3.71
C GLU A 347 22.11 28.16 -2.85
N GLU A 348 22.45 26.91 -2.54
CA GLU A 348 23.62 26.50 -1.76
C GLU A 348 24.90 26.49 -2.61
N GLN A 349 25.29 27.66 -3.13
CA GLN A 349 26.44 27.80 -4.03
C GLN A 349 27.76 27.35 -3.40
N ASN A 350 27.92 27.48 -2.08
CA ASN A 350 29.13 27.06 -1.37
C ASN A 350 29.31 25.54 -1.46
N LYS A 351 28.26 24.76 -1.17
CA LYS A 351 28.26 23.30 -1.36
C LYS A 351 28.61 22.90 -2.79
N LYS A 352 28.15 23.64 -3.80
CA LYS A 352 28.52 23.39 -5.20
C LYS A 352 30.03 23.59 -5.44
N LYS A 353 30.63 24.65 -4.88
CA LYS A 353 32.06 24.95 -5.01
C LYS A 353 32.92 23.90 -4.30
N THR A 354 32.52 23.50 -3.10
CA THR A 354 33.27 22.54 -2.26
C THR A 354 32.98 21.07 -2.60
N SER A 355 31.95 20.79 -3.42
CA SER A 355 31.48 19.43 -3.73
C SER A 355 32.59 18.47 -4.17
N LYS A 356 33.53 18.91 -5.02
CA LYS A 356 34.62 18.03 -5.48
C LYS A 356 35.54 17.63 -4.33
N LEU A 357 35.97 18.59 -3.51
CA LEU A 357 36.83 18.36 -2.36
C LEU A 357 36.12 17.49 -1.31
N PHE A 358 34.83 17.74 -1.07
CA PHE A 358 34.00 16.92 -0.19
C PHE A 358 33.87 15.47 -0.70
N ASN A 359 33.71 15.27 -2.01
CA ASN A 359 33.68 13.93 -2.60
C ASN A 359 35.02 13.19 -2.45
N ASP A 360 36.15 13.90 -2.56
CA ASP A 360 37.47 13.30 -2.32
C ASP A 360 37.66 12.93 -0.84
N ALA A 361 37.14 13.75 0.08
CA ALA A 361 37.15 13.47 1.51
C ALA A 361 36.29 12.25 1.88
N THR A 362 35.07 12.15 1.33
CA THR A 362 34.19 10.99 1.54
C THR A 362 34.74 9.72 0.90
N ARG A 363 35.45 9.82 -0.23
CA ARG A 363 36.21 8.69 -0.80
C ARG A 363 37.30 8.22 0.17
N ALA A 364 38.13 9.13 0.68
CA ALA A 364 39.16 8.78 1.65
C ALA A 364 38.56 8.14 2.92
N PHE A 365 37.40 8.64 3.37
CA PHE A 365 36.67 8.07 4.51
C PHE A 365 36.19 6.63 4.21
N SER A 366 35.62 6.39 3.03
CA SER A 366 35.17 5.05 2.61
C SER A 366 36.33 4.05 2.46
N GLU A 367 37.51 4.55 2.08
CA GLU A 367 38.76 3.80 2.02
C GLU A 367 39.43 3.65 3.40
N ARG A 368 38.76 4.08 4.48
CA ARG A 368 39.22 4.06 5.88
C ARG A 368 40.53 4.83 6.12
N ARG A 369 40.84 5.80 5.24
CA ARG A 369 41.98 6.72 5.37
C ARG A 369 41.53 7.97 6.13
N TYR A 370 41.16 7.80 7.39
CA TYR A 370 40.50 8.85 8.19
C TYR A 370 41.38 10.08 8.43
N TYR A 371 42.70 9.93 8.51
CA TYR A 371 43.62 11.08 8.62
C TYR A 371 43.53 12.01 7.39
N LYS A 372 43.58 11.43 6.17
CA LYS A 372 43.38 12.16 4.92
C LYS A 372 41.97 12.74 4.80
N ALA A 373 40.97 11.97 5.20
CA ALA A 373 39.58 12.43 5.18
C ALA A 373 39.38 13.63 6.11
N SER A 374 39.89 13.59 7.34
CA SER A 374 39.82 14.68 8.32
C SER A 374 40.48 15.95 7.77
N GLN A 375 41.70 15.85 7.21
CA GLN A 375 42.38 16.99 6.58
C GLN A 375 41.55 17.61 5.45
N ALA A 376 41.00 16.79 4.56
CA ALA A 376 40.18 17.28 3.45
C ALA A 376 38.85 17.92 3.93
N LEU A 377 38.20 17.33 4.94
CA LEU A 377 36.97 17.88 5.55
C LEU A 377 37.24 19.21 6.27
N HIS A 378 38.39 19.37 6.93
CA HIS A 378 38.81 20.65 7.50
C HIS A 378 38.89 21.74 6.43
N VAL A 379 39.52 21.47 5.29
CA VAL A 379 39.61 22.43 4.18
C VAL A 379 38.23 22.77 3.60
N VAL A 380 37.29 21.80 3.55
CA VAL A 380 35.90 22.09 3.15
C VAL A 380 35.24 23.07 4.12
N LEU A 381 35.41 22.88 5.44
CA LEU A 381 34.83 23.75 6.46
C LEU A 381 35.47 25.14 6.52
N GLU A 382 36.74 25.29 6.13
CA GLU A 382 37.36 26.60 5.96
C GLU A 382 36.67 27.40 4.84
N LEU A 383 36.23 26.71 3.77
CA LEU A 383 35.53 27.33 2.64
C LEU A 383 34.02 27.50 2.88
N ASP A 384 33.39 26.61 3.64
CA ASP A 384 31.98 26.67 4.02
C ASP A 384 31.77 26.29 5.51
N PRO A 385 31.95 27.23 6.45
CA PRO A 385 31.78 26.96 7.87
C PRO A 385 30.36 26.56 8.28
N SER A 386 29.36 26.85 7.43
CA SER A 386 27.96 26.55 7.69
C SER A 386 27.53 25.13 7.31
N ASP A 387 28.45 24.36 6.70
CA ASP A 387 28.17 23.02 6.21
C ASP A 387 28.05 22.00 7.35
N GLN A 388 26.82 21.82 7.83
CA GLN A 388 26.50 20.93 8.94
C GLN A 388 26.89 19.47 8.67
N VAL A 389 26.73 19.00 7.43
CA VAL A 389 27.07 17.62 7.05
C VAL A 389 28.57 17.42 7.09
N CYS A 390 29.34 18.37 6.57
CA CYS A 390 30.80 18.32 6.67
C CYS A 390 31.28 18.40 8.12
N SER A 391 30.66 19.24 8.95
CA SER A 391 30.98 19.37 10.37
C SER A 391 30.76 18.06 11.13
N ASN A 392 29.60 17.42 10.93
CA ASN A 392 29.28 16.16 11.59
C ASN A 392 30.15 15.00 11.09
N MET A 393 30.44 14.96 9.78
CA MET A 393 31.36 13.98 9.19
C MET A 393 32.77 14.13 9.76
N LEU A 394 33.26 15.36 9.93
CA LEU A 394 34.57 15.62 10.53
C LEU A 394 34.63 15.19 12.00
N LYS A 395 33.58 15.47 12.79
CA LYS A 395 33.49 15.01 14.19
C LYS A 395 33.57 13.49 14.29
N LEU A 396 32.84 12.79 13.41
CA LEU A 396 32.89 11.33 13.33
C LEU A 396 34.29 10.84 12.95
N CYS A 397 34.91 11.47 11.95
CA CYS A 397 36.25 11.16 11.50
C CYS A 397 37.29 11.34 12.61
N ASN A 398 37.23 12.46 13.35
CA ASN A 398 38.13 12.76 14.46
C ASN A 398 37.94 11.78 15.61
N LYS A 399 36.69 11.41 15.94
CA LYS A 399 36.42 10.36 16.95
C LYS A 399 37.10 9.03 16.60
N ILE A 400 37.06 8.63 15.33
CA ILE A 400 37.73 7.40 14.87
C ILE A 400 39.25 7.56 14.92
N VAL A 401 39.78 8.71 14.52
CA VAL A 401 41.21 9.03 14.62
C VAL A 401 41.68 8.95 16.07
N ASP A 402 40.98 9.58 17.01
CA ASP A 402 41.31 9.56 18.44
C ASP A 402 41.32 8.13 19.00
N GLN A 403 40.34 7.31 18.60
CA GLN A 403 40.30 5.89 18.95
C GLN A 403 41.49 5.11 18.37
N CYS A 404 41.86 5.39 17.12
CA CYS A 404 43.04 4.78 16.49
C CYS A 404 44.32 5.19 17.21
N GLU A 405 44.50 6.48 17.54
CA GLU A 405 45.69 6.96 18.25
C GLU A 405 45.81 6.38 19.67
N ALA A 406 44.68 6.22 20.36
CA ALA A 406 44.63 5.55 21.66
C ALA A 406 44.99 4.05 21.58
N GLN A 407 44.75 3.39 20.44
CA GLN A 407 45.18 2.02 20.21
C GLN A 407 46.64 1.93 19.78
N ILE A 408 47.07 2.81 18.85
CA ILE A 408 48.46 2.91 18.40
C ILE A 408 49.38 3.13 19.59
N SER A 409 49.08 4.09 20.47
CA SER A 409 49.90 4.39 21.66
C SER A 409 50.11 3.23 22.64
N LYS A 410 49.30 2.17 22.54
CA LYS A 410 49.40 0.95 23.38
C LYS A 410 50.08 -0.22 22.66
N MET A 411 50.43 -0.09 21.38
CA MET A 411 51.05 -1.16 20.62
C MET A 411 52.50 -1.38 21.07
N ASP A 412 52.86 -2.65 21.23
CA ASP A 412 54.24 -3.06 21.41
C ASP A 412 54.90 -3.37 20.05
N PRO A 413 56.24 -3.32 19.94
CA PRO A 413 56.96 -3.72 18.73
C PRO A 413 56.57 -5.12 18.22
N ILE A 414 56.18 -6.02 19.12
CA ILE A 414 55.73 -7.38 18.77
C ILE A 414 54.41 -7.38 17.98
N ASP A 415 53.49 -6.46 18.26
CA ASP A 415 52.21 -6.36 17.57
C ASP A 415 52.39 -5.94 16.11
N ILE A 416 53.36 -5.06 15.88
CA ILE A 416 53.71 -4.53 14.55
C ILE A 416 54.30 -5.64 13.68
N VAL A 417 55.27 -6.40 14.20
CA VAL A 417 55.92 -7.47 13.42
C VAL A 417 55.00 -8.67 13.17
N ASN A 418 53.99 -8.88 14.01
CA ASN A 418 52.99 -9.94 13.83
C ASN A 418 51.97 -9.61 12.73
N ASN A 419 51.75 -8.34 12.42
CA ASN A 419 50.88 -7.92 11.32
C ASN A 419 51.68 -7.78 10.02
N VAL A 420 51.34 -8.55 8.98
CA VAL A 420 52.06 -8.56 7.69
C VAL A 420 52.22 -7.16 7.09
N ARG A 421 51.18 -6.34 7.16
CA ARG A 421 51.18 -5.00 6.58
C ARG A 421 52.05 -4.04 7.38
N LEU A 422 51.88 -4.00 8.70
CA LEU A 422 52.68 -3.12 9.57
C LEU A 422 54.16 -3.54 9.58
N ARG A 423 54.43 -4.85 9.54
CA ARG A 423 55.77 -5.41 9.39
C ARG A 423 56.49 -4.90 8.14
N SER A 424 55.79 -4.83 7.00
CA SER A 424 56.38 -4.31 5.75
C SER A 424 56.75 -2.82 5.84
N LEU A 425 55.96 -2.03 6.58
CA LEU A 425 56.25 -0.62 6.83
C LEU A 425 57.45 -0.46 7.78
N LEU A 426 57.54 -1.32 8.80
CA LEU A 426 58.70 -1.34 9.70
C LEU A 426 59.99 -1.69 8.95
N GLU A 427 59.97 -2.70 8.08
CA GLU A 427 61.14 -3.07 7.27
C GLU A 427 61.61 -1.90 6.40
N LYS A 428 60.68 -1.24 5.69
CA LYS A 428 60.95 -0.05 4.88
C LYS A 428 61.54 1.09 5.72
N GLN A 429 61.05 1.28 6.94
CA GLN A 429 61.56 2.30 7.86
C GLN A 429 62.96 1.95 8.38
N CYS A 430 63.23 0.70 8.75
CA CYS A 430 64.57 0.25 9.17
C CYS A 430 65.59 0.43 8.04
N THR A 431 65.24 0.11 6.79
CA THR A 431 66.11 0.37 5.63
C THR A 431 66.38 1.86 5.45
N LYS A 432 65.35 2.71 5.60
CA LYS A 432 65.48 4.17 5.50
C LYS A 432 66.37 4.76 6.60
N GLU A 433 66.36 4.18 7.79
CA GLU A 433 67.16 4.60 8.95
C GLU A 433 68.54 3.93 9.03
N TYR A 434 68.93 3.12 8.03
CA TYR A 434 70.16 2.33 8.04
C TYR A 434 70.31 1.45 9.29
N SER A 435 69.21 0.82 9.72
CA SER A 435 69.13 -0.03 10.92
C SER A 435 68.54 -1.42 10.60
N SER A 436 68.70 -1.87 9.35
CA SER A 436 68.13 -3.12 8.83
C SER A 436 68.62 -4.38 9.55
N GLU A 437 69.81 -4.34 10.15
CA GLU A 437 70.45 -5.47 10.82
C GLU A 437 69.57 -6.00 11.97
N ASN A 438 68.94 -5.11 12.74
CA ASN A 438 68.03 -5.50 13.82
C ASN A 438 66.80 -6.27 13.30
N PHE A 439 66.23 -5.80 12.19
CA PHE A 439 65.06 -6.44 11.58
C PHE A 439 65.44 -7.77 10.90
N GLU A 440 66.63 -7.85 10.32
CA GLU A 440 67.18 -9.08 9.75
C GLU A 440 67.49 -10.14 10.81
N LEU A 441 68.05 -9.74 11.97
CA LEU A 441 68.22 -10.62 13.12
C LEU A 441 66.87 -11.22 13.55
N PHE A 442 65.83 -10.38 13.64
CA PHE A 442 64.48 -10.85 13.95
C PHE A 442 63.97 -11.88 12.92
N LYS A 443 64.10 -11.60 11.61
CA LYS A 443 63.73 -12.54 10.52
C LYS A 443 64.52 -13.85 10.59
N ALA A 444 65.81 -13.78 10.89
CA ALA A 444 66.69 -14.94 10.96
C ALA A 444 66.30 -15.85 12.13
N VAL A 445 66.01 -15.27 13.31
CA VAL A 445 65.53 -16.02 14.48
C VAL A 445 64.15 -16.62 14.24
N GLU A 446 63.24 -15.93 13.55
CA GLU A 446 61.93 -16.48 13.17
C GLU A 446 62.07 -17.68 12.21
N SER A 447 62.99 -17.59 11.25
CA SER A 447 63.29 -18.67 10.31
C SER A 447 63.91 -19.87 11.02
N TYR A 448 64.84 -19.63 11.96
CA TYR A 448 65.44 -20.64 12.83
C TYR A 448 64.38 -21.47 13.58
N LYS A 449 63.34 -20.82 14.11
CA LYS A 449 62.25 -21.49 14.85
C LYS A 449 61.42 -22.45 13.99
N LYS A 450 61.38 -22.22 12.68
CA LYS A 450 60.64 -23.05 11.71
C LYS A 450 61.41 -24.28 11.27
N ILE A 451 62.69 -24.41 11.63
CA ILE A 451 63.52 -25.57 11.27
C ILE A 451 63.24 -26.73 12.24
N ASP A 452 62.73 -27.84 11.71
CA ASP A 452 62.46 -29.03 12.50
C ASP A 452 63.71 -29.90 12.70
N ASP A 453 64.53 -30.06 11.65
CA ASP A 453 65.77 -30.84 11.71
C ASP A 453 66.80 -30.22 12.67
N ILE A 454 67.35 -31.06 13.55
CA ILE A 454 68.24 -30.61 14.64
C ILE A 454 69.58 -30.14 14.08
N SER A 455 70.13 -30.83 13.08
CA SER A 455 71.44 -30.54 12.50
C SER A 455 71.41 -29.22 11.72
N GLU A 456 70.41 -29.05 10.86
CA GLU A 456 70.19 -27.80 10.11
C GLU A 456 69.84 -26.64 11.04
N ARG A 457 69.08 -26.89 12.11
CA ARG A 457 68.79 -25.86 13.12
C ARG A 457 70.07 -25.41 13.86
N LYS A 458 70.97 -26.33 14.21
CA LYS A 458 72.27 -26.01 14.82
C LYS A 458 73.14 -25.18 13.87
N LYS A 459 73.21 -25.55 12.58
CA LYS A 459 73.92 -24.77 11.55
C LYS A 459 73.34 -23.35 11.40
N ALA A 460 72.01 -23.22 11.39
CA ALA A 460 71.35 -21.93 11.32
C ALA A 460 71.65 -21.06 12.55
N ALA A 461 71.65 -21.63 13.76
CA ALA A 461 72.00 -20.89 14.97
C ALA A 461 73.47 -20.40 14.97
N LEU A 462 74.40 -21.24 14.51
CA LEU A 462 75.81 -20.85 14.35
C LEU A 462 75.98 -19.70 13.34
N ARG A 463 75.24 -19.73 12.21
CA ARG A 463 75.24 -18.62 11.24
C ARG A 463 74.70 -17.34 11.87
N ILE A 464 73.55 -17.40 12.53
CA ILE A 464 72.96 -16.24 13.21
C ILE A 464 73.93 -15.67 14.26
N TYR A 465 74.59 -16.54 15.01
CA TYR A 465 75.58 -16.11 16.00
C TYR A 465 76.75 -15.36 15.35
N ASN A 466 77.37 -15.94 14.32
CA ASN A 466 78.53 -15.35 13.65
C ASN A 466 78.17 -14.05 12.90
N ASP A 467 76.97 -13.98 12.32
CA ASP A 467 76.56 -12.81 11.52
C ASP A 467 76.16 -11.62 12.40
N PHE A 468 75.49 -11.87 13.54
CA PHE A 468 74.85 -10.81 14.34
C PHE A 468 75.38 -10.64 15.77
N CYS A 469 75.92 -11.70 16.40
CA CYS A 469 76.40 -11.66 17.80
C CYS A 469 77.92 -11.51 17.92
N ASP A 470 78.68 -11.97 16.93
CA ASP A 470 80.14 -11.78 16.89
C ASP A 470 80.46 -10.31 16.62
N ILE A 471 81.46 -9.77 17.32
CA ILE A 471 81.96 -8.40 17.15
C ILE A 471 82.50 -8.19 15.73
N ASN A 472 83.02 -9.25 15.10
CA ASN A 472 83.49 -9.23 13.71
C ASN A 472 82.41 -9.66 12.70
N GLY A 473 81.17 -9.84 13.16
CA GLY A 473 80.05 -10.24 12.31
C GLY A 473 79.72 -9.19 11.25
N SER A 474 79.35 -9.64 10.06
CA SER A 474 79.02 -8.75 8.93
C SER A 474 77.81 -7.85 9.20
N LYS A 475 76.98 -8.19 10.18
CA LYS A 475 75.73 -7.51 10.56
C LYS A 475 75.61 -7.40 12.08
N ALA A 476 76.72 -7.15 12.77
CA ALA A 476 76.76 -7.10 14.23
C ALA A 476 75.72 -6.13 14.80
N VAL A 477 74.93 -6.61 15.77
CA VAL A 477 73.87 -5.84 16.41
C VAL A 477 74.27 -5.50 17.85
N ASN A 478 73.79 -4.37 18.38
CA ASN A 478 74.02 -4.00 19.77
C ASN A 478 73.31 -4.97 20.73
N LEU A 479 74.05 -5.89 21.33
CA LEU A 479 73.54 -6.96 22.19
C LEU A 479 74.33 -6.99 23.50
N GLN A 480 73.71 -7.45 24.59
CA GLN A 480 74.40 -7.64 25.87
C GLN A 480 75.44 -8.77 25.76
N GLU A 481 76.67 -8.49 26.18
CA GLU A 481 77.80 -9.43 26.10
C GLU A 481 77.50 -10.77 26.80
N LYS A 482 77.00 -10.72 28.03
CA LYS A 482 76.59 -11.91 28.81
C LYS A 482 75.57 -12.80 28.11
N MET A 483 74.68 -12.22 27.29
CA MET A 483 73.71 -12.98 26.51
C MET A 483 74.39 -13.70 25.35
N CYS A 484 75.31 -13.03 24.66
CA CYS A 484 76.08 -13.61 23.57
C CYS A 484 77.00 -14.72 24.06
N GLU A 485 77.61 -14.57 25.24
CA GLU A 485 78.41 -15.62 25.90
C GLU A 485 77.54 -16.85 26.22
N SER A 486 76.39 -16.66 26.87
CA SER A 486 75.49 -17.76 27.21
C SER A 486 74.99 -18.55 25.99
N ILE A 487 74.78 -17.88 24.85
CA ILE A 487 74.41 -18.54 23.59
C ILE A 487 75.61 -19.30 23.00
N ARG A 488 76.82 -18.72 23.04
CA ARG A 488 78.06 -19.37 22.57
C ARG A 488 78.29 -20.68 23.31
N ASP A 489 78.22 -20.67 24.64
CA ASP A 489 78.46 -21.84 25.49
C ASP A 489 77.50 -22.99 25.16
N LYS A 490 76.21 -22.66 24.95
CA LYS A 490 75.17 -23.63 24.57
C LYS A 490 75.30 -24.14 23.14
N LEU A 491 75.95 -23.38 22.25
CA LEU A 491 76.24 -23.83 20.87
C LEU A 491 77.46 -24.75 20.82
N THR A 492 78.43 -24.55 21.71
CA THR A 492 79.64 -25.37 21.83
C THR A 492 79.41 -26.70 22.55
N ASP A 493 78.36 -26.82 23.36
CA ASP A 493 77.99 -28.09 23.98
C ASP A 493 77.37 -29.05 22.94
N GLU A 494 78.16 -30.02 22.49
CA GLU A 494 77.72 -31.01 21.48
C GLU A 494 76.67 -31.99 21.99
N SER A 495 76.49 -32.11 23.32
CA SER A 495 75.73 -33.19 23.92
C SER A 495 74.21 -32.92 24.04
N ASN A 496 73.74 -31.68 23.82
CA ASN A 496 72.36 -31.33 24.23
C ASN A 496 71.64 -30.22 23.43
N PHE A 497 71.98 -29.98 22.16
CA PHE A 497 71.30 -28.95 21.34
C PHE A 497 69.89 -29.39 20.91
N THR A 498 68.86 -29.05 21.70
CA THR A 498 67.45 -29.41 21.41
C THR A 498 66.46 -28.24 21.46
N ALA A 499 66.90 -27.07 21.94
CA ALA A 499 66.04 -25.95 22.29
C ALA A 499 65.64 -25.06 21.09
N LYS A 500 64.38 -25.16 20.63
CA LYS A 500 63.79 -24.20 19.66
C LYS A 500 63.74 -22.74 20.20
N ASN A 501 63.82 -22.58 21.51
CA ASN A 501 63.78 -21.31 22.25
C ASN A 501 65.17 -20.74 22.59
N LEU A 502 66.27 -21.36 22.15
CA LEU A 502 67.64 -20.90 22.46
C LEU A 502 67.86 -19.42 22.12
N LEU A 503 67.34 -18.96 20.97
CA LEU A 503 67.55 -17.61 20.44
C LEU A 503 66.42 -16.63 20.81
N ASP A 504 65.51 -17.00 21.71
CA ASP A 504 64.39 -16.12 22.12
C ASP A 504 64.88 -14.80 22.75
N GLY A 505 66.02 -14.85 23.45
CA GLY A 505 66.68 -13.66 23.99
C GLY A 505 67.12 -12.68 22.90
N LEU A 506 67.69 -13.18 21.79
CA LEU A 506 68.08 -12.36 20.65
C LEU A 506 66.88 -11.71 19.97
N MET A 507 65.77 -12.44 19.85
CA MET A 507 64.53 -11.90 19.29
C MET A 507 64.01 -10.72 20.13
N LYS A 508 64.02 -10.85 21.46
CA LYS A 508 63.63 -9.76 22.37
C LYS A 508 64.58 -8.57 22.27
N ALA A 509 65.90 -8.83 22.24
CA ALA A 509 66.89 -7.77 22.10
C ALA A 509 66.76 -7.01 20.78
N ALA A 510 66.53 -7.72 19.66
CA ALA A 510 66.27 -7.10 18.36
C ALA A 510 65.04 -6.18 18.40
N LEU A 511 63.94 -6.62 19.03
CA LEU A 511 62.74 -5.79 19.21
C LEU A 511 63.01 -4.56 20.09
N ILE A 512 63.79 -4.73 21.17
CA ILE A 512 64.19 -3.62 22.05
C ILE A 512 65.00 -2.58 21.27
N ASN A 513 65.98 -3.02 20.48
CA ASN A 513 66.79 -2.12 19.67
C ASN A 513 65.99 -1.38 18.60
N MET A 514 64.91 -1.98 18.10
CA MET A 514 63.99 -1.35 17.16
C MET A 514 62.98 -0.41 17.83
N SER A 515 62.92 -0.31 19.17
CA SER A 515 61.86 0.45 19.87
C SER A 515 61.80 1.91 19.45
N ASP A 516 62.94 2.58 19.27
CA ASP A 516 62.96 3.98 18.83
C ASP A 516 62.55 4.13 17.36
N THR A 517 62.94 3.16 16.51
CA THR A 517 62.51 3.12 15.11
C THR A 517 61.00 2.91 15.02
N VAL A 518 60.46 2.02 15.85
CA VAL A 518 59.03 1.75 15.99
C VAL A 518 58.30 3.00 16.45
N ARG A 519 58.79 3.73 17.46
CA ARG A 519 58.16 4.97 17.93
C ARG A 519 58.08 6.01 16.80
N ARG A 520 59.18 6.22 16.04
CA ARG A 520 59.17 7.12 14.86
C ARG A 520 58.22 6.64 13.75
N LEU A 521 58.14 5.33 13.53
CA LEU A 521 57.21 4.74 12.58
C LEU A 521 55.75 5.03 12.99
N MET A 522 55.43 4.91 14.27
CA MET A 522 54.07 5.12 14.79
C MET A 522 53.56 6.56 14.57
N ASP A 523 54.47 7.53 14.52
CA ASP A 523 54.14 8.93 14.20
C ASP A 523 53.94 9.19 12.70
N ALA A 524 54.41 8.29 11.83
CA ALA A 524 54.30 8.45 10.38
C ALA A 524 52.84 8.31 9.90
N GLN A 525 52.41 9.22 9.02
CA GLN A 525 51.05 9.20 8.46
C GLN A 525 50.73 7.88 7.73
N GLU A 526 51.69 7.30 7.00
CA GLU A 526 51.53 6.01 6.30
C GLU A 526 51.21 4.86 7.28
N PHE A 527 51.84 4.86 8.46
CA PHE A 527 51.56 3.88 9.51
C PHE A 527 50.19 4.10 10.15
N LYS A 528 49.89 5.35 10.53
CA LYS A 528 48.58 5.71 11.09
C LYS A 528 47.42 5.33 10.17
N GLU A 529 47.54 5.54 8.86
CA GLU A 529 46.55 5.11 7.87
C GLU A 529 46.44 3.59 7.73
N ALA A 530 47.57 2.86 7.81
CA ALA A 530 47.54 1.41 7.79
C ALA A 530 46.84 0.84 9.03
N CYS A 531 47.15 1.37 10.21
CA CYS A 531 46.48 1.02 11.46
C CYS A 531 44.99 1.33 11.40
N SER A 532 44.58 2.49 10.91
CA SER A 532 43.16 2.84 10.84
C SER A 532 42.35 1.91 9.94
N GLN A 533 42.95 1.44 8.85
CA GLN A 533 42.36 0.42 7.98
C GLN A 533 42.21 -0.93 8.69
N ILE A 534 43.22 -1.36 9.44
CA ILE A 534 43.22 -2.62 10.19
C ILE A 534 42.20 -2.57 11.34
N PHE A 535 42.23 -1.54 12.18
CA PHE A 535 41.43 -1.46 13.40
C PHE A 535 39.94 -1.29 13.15
N THR A 536 39.58 -0.70 12.02
CA THR A 536 38.17 -0.50 11.68
C THR A 536 37.58 -1.63 10.85
N GLU A 537 38.38 -2.61 10.42
CA GLU A 537 37.95 -3.65 9.47
C GLU A 537 36.63 -4.32 9.91
N GLY A 538 35.68 -4.43 8.97
CA GLY A 538 34.35 -4.98 9.24
C GLY A 538 33.35 -4.04 9.92
N VAL A 539 33.77 -2.87 10.40
CA VAL A 539 32.87 -1.80 10.87
C VAL A 539 32.49 -0.90 9.71
N ASP A 540 31.20 -0.62 9.54
CA ASP A 540 30.72 0.48 8.69
C ASP A 540 30.65 1.75 9.55
N PRO A 541 31.56 2.72 9.35
CA PRO A 541 31.62 3.91 10.19
C PRO A 541 30.41 4.84 10.02
N LEU A 542 29.64 4.74 8.93
CA LEU A 542 28.45 5.56 8.70
C LEU A 542 27.22 5.02 9.44
N LEU A 543 27.11 3.70 9.63
CA LEU A 543 26.04 3.07 10.39
C LEU A 543 26.41 2.87 11.86
#